data_AF-A0A9N9LZ74-F1
#
_entry.id   AF-A0A9N9LZ74-F1
#
_cell.length_a   1.000
_cell.length_b   1.000
_cell.length_c   1.000
_cell.angle_alpha   90.00
_cell.angle_beta   90.00
_cell.angle_gamma   90.00
#
_symmetry.space_group_name_H-M   'P 1'
#
loop_
_entity.id
_entity.type
_entity.pdbx_description
1 polymer ?
#
loop_
_entity_poly.entity_id
_entity_poly.type
_entity_poly.pdbx_seq_one_letter_code
_entity_poly.pdbx_strand_id
1 'polypeptide(L)'
;MMAYYNFTTFDIVCDLVLVEPFGALEGGRYHTWIRNVFESIKMLGWIRLASNYPAVGILFSILQSLVPSFARRQEEHMEFTEEKLRKRLSLNTERKDIIAYINSDNDENVGLSYVEILGNSRTLLTAGSETTATHLSGATWYLLNHPEILHRVQEEVRKAFTTADEITLLSVSVPGRLPYLEAVIQESFRLYPSVPAALPRITGPERAFIDGKSVPGNLRC
;
A
#
# COMPACT_ATOMS: atom_id res chain seq x y z
N MET A 1 -7.68 8.70 -15.31
CA MET A 1 -7.02 9.26 -14.11
C MET A 1 -6.55 8.17 -13.16
N MET A 2 -7.43 7.32 -12.62
CA MET A 2 -7.08 6.25 -11.66
C MET A 2 -5.95 5.32 -12.14
N ALA A 3 -5.96 4.92 -13.43
CA ALA A 3 -4.90 4.07 -13.97
C ALA A 3 -3.51 4.71 -13.88
N TYR A 4 -3.40 5.99 -14.25
CA TYR A 4 -2.12 6.72 -14.16
C TYR A 4 -1.64 6.88 -12.73
N TYR A 5 -2.53 7.15 -11.76
CA TYR A 5 -2.12 7.16 -10.36
C TYR A 5 -1.58 5.81 -9.91
N ASN A 6 -2.24 4.71 -10.30
CA ASN A 6 -1.73 3.37 -9.99
C ASN A 6 -0.38 3.10 -10.64
N PHE A 7 -0.19 3.51 -11.91
CA PHE A 7 1.08 3.33 -12.59
C PHE A 7 2.21 4.11 -11.88
N THR A 8 1.95 5.37 -11.54
CA THR A 8 2.91 6.24 -10.85
C THR A 8 3.24 5.71 -9.46
N THR A 9 2.25 5.41 -8.61
CA THR A 9 2.50 4.95 -7.24
C THR A 9 3.14 3.56 -7.23
N PHE A 10 2.78 2.69 -8.18
CA PHE A 10 3.42 1.40 -8.32
C PHE A 10 4.90 1.54 -8.69
N ASP A 11 5.23 2.33 -9.72
CA ASP A 11 6.63 2.52 -10.12
C ASP A 11 7.46 3.17 -9.00
N ILE A 12 6.91 4.14 -8.25
CA ILE A 12 7.58 4.76 -7.09
C ILE A 12 7.86 3.73 -5.99
N VAL A 13 6.85 2.96 -5.58
CA VAL A 13 7.01 1.98 -4.48
C VAL A 13 7.98 0.87 -4.90
N CYS A 14 7.90 0.42 -6.15
CA CYS A 14 8.84 -0.56 -6.69
C CYS A 14 10.27 -0.04 -6.72
N ASP A 15 10.49 1.20 -7.13
CA ASP A 15 11.82 1.81 -7.10
C ASP A 15 12.37 1.95 -5.66
N LEU A 16 11.52 2.28 -4.68
CA LEU A 16 11.90 2.39 -3.27
C LEU A 16 12.16 1.03 -2.59
N VAL A 17 11.49 -0.04 -3.01
CA VAL A 17 11.61 -1.38 -2.41
C VAL A 17 12.60 -2.27 -3.17
N LEU A 18 12.69 -2.15 -4.48
CA LEU A 18 13.41 -3.09 -5.35
C LEU A 18 14.48 -2.43 -6.24
N VAL A 19 14.66 -1.10 -6.17
CA VAL A 19 15.65 -0.32 -6.96
C VAL A 19 15.37 -0.32 -8.47
N GLU A 20 14.24 -0.84 -8.90
CA GLU A 20 13.85 -0.90 -10.31
C GLU A 20 12.37 -0.54 -10.46
N PRO A 21 12.03 0.56 -11.16
CA PRO A 21 10.65 0.82 -11.56
C PRO A 21 10.21 -0.23 -12.60
N PHE A 22 8.92 -0.53 -12.66
CA PHE A 22 8.39 -1.55 -13.57
C PHE A 22 8.03 -0.98 -14.94
N GLY A 23 8.13 0.34 -15.11
CA GLY A 23 7.77 1.04 -16.34
C GLY A 23 6.26 1.00 -16.59
N ALA A 24 5.45 0.86 -15.53
CA ALA A 24 4.00 0.88 -15.66
C ALA A 24 3.51 2.24 -16.19
N LEU A 25 4.15 3.33 -15.76
CA LEU A 25 3.80 4.69 -16.18
C LEU A 25 4.20 4.96 -17.62
N GLU A 26 5.43 4.58 -18.00
CA GLU A 26 5.94 4.74 -19.37
C GLU A 26 5.16 3.86 -20.36
N GLY A 27 4.89 2.61 -20.00
CA GLY A 27 4.16 1.67 -20.85
C GLY A 27 2.64 1.87 -20.88
N GLY A 28 2.09 2.69 -19.99
CA GLY A 28 0.65 2.96 -19.89
C GLY A 28 -0.22 1.72 -19.65
N ARG A 29 0.37 0.63 -19.13
CA ARG A 29 -0.29 -0.68 -18.98
C ARG A 29 -0.03 -1.26 -17.60
N TYR A 30 -1.06 -1.89 -17.03
CA TYR A 30 -0.89 -2.66 -15.81
C TYR A 30 0.02 -3.86 -16.07
N HIS A 31 1.03 -4.03 -15.21
CA HIS A 31 1.72 -5.31 -15.12
C HIS A 31 0.72 -6.38 -14.65
N THR A 32 0.82 -7.61 -15.17
CA THR A 32 -0.08 -8.74 -14.81
C THR A 32 -0.22 -8.92 -13.30
N TRP A 33 0.87 -8.66 -12.56
CA TRP A 33 0.91 -8.66 -11.10
C TRP A 33 -0.06 -7.64 -10.47
N ILE A 34 -0.11 -6.39 -10.94
CA ILE A 34 -0.98 -5.34 -10.37
C ILE A 34 -2.45 -5.71 -10.56
N ARG A 35 -2.81 -6.30 -11.71
CA ARG A 35 -4.16 -6.80 -11.96
C ARG A 35 -4.56 -7.87 -10.93
N ASN A 36 -3.62 -8.77 -10.61
CA ASN A 36 -3.87 -9.82 -9.63
C ASN A 36 -3.99 -9.26 -8.20
N VAL A 37 -3.28 -8.17 -7.87
CA VAL A 37 -3.42 -7.46 -6.57
C VAL A 37 -4.85 -6.99 -6.33
N PHE A 38 -5.47 -6.31 -7.30
CA PHE A 38 -6.85 -5.82 -7.16
C PHE A 38 -7.86 -6.96 -6.91
N GLU A 39 -7.66 -8.10 -7.58
CA GLU A 39 -8.48 -9.30 -7.35
C GLU A 39 -8.24 -9.89 -5.96
N SER A 40 -6.98 -9.91 -5.49
CA SER A 40 -6.63 -10.36 -4.14
C SER A 40 -7.26 -9.51 -3.04
N ILE A 41 -7.45 -8.20 -3.26
CA ILE A 41 -8.11 -7.33 -2.27
C ILE A 41 -9.59 -7.65 -2.13
N LYS A 42 -10.29 -7.98 -3.23
CA LYS A 42 -11.68 -8.49 -3.15
C LYS A 42 -11.76 -9.78 -2.33
N MET A 43 -10.72 -10.61 -2.39
CA MET A 43 -10.64 -11.84 -1.58
C MET A 43 -10.56 -11.57 -0.08
N LEU A 44 -10.07 -10.40 0.36
CA LEU A 44 -10.02 -10.07 1.79
C LEU A 44 -11.42 -10.06 2.42
N GLY A 45 -12.46 -9.64 1.69
CA GLY A 45 -13.84 -9.71 2.16
C GLY A 45 -14.30 -11.16 2.42
N TRP A 46 -14.01 -12.05 1.48
CA TRP A 46 -14.30 -13.48 1.61
C TRP A 46 -13.51 -14.14 2.74
N ILE A 47 -12.22 -13.82 2.87
CA ILE A 47 -11.37 -14.32 3.96
C ILE A 47 -11.91 -13.85 5.32
N ARG A 48 -12.34 -12.59 5.44
CA ARG A 48 -12.98 -12.07 6.66
C ARG A 48 -14.28 -12.81 6.97
N LEU A 49 -15.11 -13.10 5.97
CA LEU A 49 -16.34 -13.87 6.16
C LEU A 49 -16.03 -15.31 6.60
N ALA A 50 -15.14 -15.99 5.90
CA ALA A 50 -14.68 -17.35 6.22
C ALA A 50 -14.08 -17.45 7.63
N SER A 51 -13.32 -16.44 8.06
CA SER A 51 -12.68 -16.40 9.38
C SER A 51 -13.64 -16.20 10.54
N ASN A 52 -14.77 -15.53 10.31
CA ASN A 52 -15.78 -15.25 11.33
C ASN A 52 -16.89 -16.31 11.38
N TYR A 53 -17.11 -17.03 10.27
CA TYR A 53 -18.15 -18.05 10.15
C TYR A 53 -17.54 -19.40 9.73
N PRO A 54 -17.26 -20.31 10.68
CA PRO A 54 -16.54 -21.56 10.41
C PRO A 54 -17.17 -22.43 9.29
N ALA A 55 -18.50 -22.48 9.21
CA ALA A 55 -19.20 -23.21 8.16
C ALA A 55 -18.93 -22.63 6.75
N VAL A 56 -18.90 -21.30 6.65
CA VAL A 56 -18.55 -20.60 5.40
C VAL A 56 -17.08 -20.83 5.08
N GLY A 57 -16.21 -20.81 6.09
CA GLY A 57 -14.78 -21.10 5.91
C GLY A 57 -14.51 -22.49 5.35
N ILE A 58 -15.15 -23.53 5.91
CA ILE A 58 -15.01 -24.90 5.41
C ILE A 58 -15.49 -25.01 3.96
N LEU A 59 -16.67 -24.45 3.66
CA LEU A 59 -17.20 -24.45 2.29
C LEU A 59 -16.26 -23.72 1.32
N PHE A 60 -15.75 -22.56 1.72
CA PHE A 60 -14.84 -21.76 0.94
C PHE A 60 -13.52 -22.49 0.65
N SER A 61 -12.93 -23.17 1.64
CA SER A 61 -11.72 -23.98 1.44
C SER A 61 -11.93 -25.15 0.48
N ILE A 62 -13.09 -25.83 0.54
CA ILE A 62 -13.44 -26.91 -0.39
C ILE A 62 -13.60 -26.36 -1.81
N LEU A 63 -14.31 -25.24 -1.98
CA LEU A 63 -14.49 -24.62 -3.30
C LEU A 63 -13.17 -24.17 -3.91
N GLN A 64 -12.24 -23.64 -3.10
CA GLN A 64 -10.92 -23.25 -3.57
C GLN A 64 -10.06 -24.45 -3.99
N SER A 65 -10.12 -25.56 -3.26
CA SER A 65 -9.34 -26.77 -3.62
C SER A 65 -9.84 -27.43 -4.91
N LEU A 66 -11.12 -27.26 -5.25
CA LEU A 66 -11.73 -27.76 -6.47
C LEU A 66 -11.45 -26.89 -7.70
N VAL A 67 -10.86 -25.70 -7.54
CA VAL A 67 -10.61 -24.73 -8.62
C VAL A 67 -9.10 -24.48 -8.75
N PRO A 68 -8.39 -25.25 -9.61
CA PRO A 68 -6.92 -25.19 -9.74
C PRO A 68 -6.39 -23.84 -10.25
N SER A 69 -7.24 -23.00 -10.84
CA SER A 69 -6.87 -21.66 -11.28
C SER A 69 -6.66 -20.69 -10.11
N PHE A 70 -7.26 -20.96 -8.94
CA PHE A 70 -7.06 -20.13 -7.75
C PHE A 70 -5.65 -20.32 -7.18
N ALA A 71 -5.21 -21.57 -7.04
CA ALA A 71 -3.86 -21.91 -6.59
C ALA A 71 -2.78 -21.33 -7.54
N ARG A 72 -2.95 -21.50 -8.86
CA ARG A 72 -2.03 -20.96 -9.86
C ARG A 72 -1.88 -19.44 -9.81
N ARG A 73 -2.97 -18.69 -9.62
CA ARG A 73 -2.91 -17.22 -9.52
C ARG A 73 -2.16 -16.74 -8.27
N GLN A 74 -2.32 -17.44 -7.15
CA GLN A 74 -1.56 -17.15 -5.93
C GLN A 74 -0.07 -17.44 -6.12
N GLU A 75 0.26 -18.56 -6.76
CA GLU A 75 1.63 -18.94 -7.09
C GLU A 75 2.30 -17.92 -8.01
N GLU A 76 1.65 -17.52 -9.11
CA GLU A 76 2.15 -16.46 -10.02
C GLU A 76 2.41 -15.13 -9.28
N HIS A 77 1.55 -14.75 -8.34
CA HIS A 77 1.72 -13.54 -7.53
C HIS A 77 2.93 -13.67 -6.58
N MET A 78 3.12 -14.86 -6.01
CA MET A 78 4.24 -15.16 -5.12
C MET A 78 5.58 -15.18 -5.84
N GLU A 79 5.65 -15.88 -6.98
CA GLU A 79 6.86 -16.05 -7.79
C GLU A 79 7.40 -14.70 -8.27
N PHE A 80 6.52 -13.80 -8.71
CA PHE A 80 6.93 -12.52 -9.26
C PHE A 80 7.69 -11.63 -8.26
N THR A 81 7.14 -11.45 -7.05
CA THR A 81 7.83 -10.68 -6.01
C THR A 81 9.10 -11.38 -5.56
N GLU A 82 9.10 -12.71 -5.56
CA GLU A 82 10.26 -13.49 -5.18
C GLU A 82 11.41 -13.36 -6.19
N GLU A 83 11.13 -13.50 -7.49
CA GLU A 83 12.09 -13.31 -8.57
C GLU A 83 12.76 -11.93 -8.48
N LYS A 84 11.95 -10.90 -8.28
CA LYS A 84 12.43 -9.52 -8.17
C LYS A 84 13.23 -9.26 -6.92
N LEU A 85 12.81 -9.80 -5.77
CA LEU A 85 13.58 -9.72 -4.54
C LEU A 85 14.92 -10.45 -4.67
N ARG A 86 14.94 -11.65 -5.28
CA ARG A 86 16.19 -12.40 -5.54
C ARG A 86 17.14 -11.61 -6.43
N LYS A 87 16.62 -11.04 -7.53
CA LYS A 87 17.39 -10.14 -8.39
C LYS A 87 17.98 -9.00 -7.55
N ARG A 88 17.15 -8.32 -6.76
CA ARG A 88 17.59 -7.22 -5.89
C ARG A 88 18.67 -7.63 -4.89
N LEU A 89 18.54 -8.78 -4.23
CA LEU A 89 19.53 -9.28 -3.26
C LEU A 89 20.85 -9.71 -3.91
N SER A 90 20.83 -10.07 -5.19
CA SER A 90 22.04 -10.37 -5.97
C SER A 90 22.77 -9.12 -6.46
N LEU A 91 22.12 -7.95 -6.45
CA LEU A 91 22.71 -6.69 -6.91
C LEU A 91 23.54 -6.05 -5.80
N ASN A 92 24.81 -5.77 -6.12
CA ASN A 92 25.68 -4.95 -5.28
C ASN A 92 25.48 -3.47 -5.66
N THR A 93 24.49 -2.83 -5.03
CA THR A 93 24.15 -1.42 -5.28
C THR A 93 24.57 -0.54 -4.10
N GLU A 94 25.16 0.61 -4.38
CA GLU A 94 25.48 1.63 -3.38
C GLU A 94 24.23 2.41 -2.93
N ARG A 95 23.14 2.35 -3.70
CA ARG A 95 21.88 3.01 -3.36
C ARG A 95 21.21 2.29 -2.20
N LYS A 96 21.00 3.02 -1.10
CA LYS A 96 20.20 2.53 0.03
C LYS A 96 18.72 2.60 -0.29
N ASP A 97 18.09 1.44 -0.43
CA ASP A 97 16.65 1.25 -0.54
C ASP A 97 16.10 0.63 0.75
N ILE A 98 14.78 0.41 0.81
CA ILE A 98 14.14 -0.12 2.03
C ILE A 98 14.74 -1.49 2.42
N ILE A 99 15.07 -2.34 1.45
CA ILE A 99 15.65 -3.66 1.71
C ILE A 99 17.09 -3.55 2.24
N ALA A 100 17.88 -2.59 1.73
CA ALA A 100 19.22 -2.33 2.26
C ALA A 100 19.16 -1.87 3.72
N TYR A 101 18.19 -1.03 4.11
CA TYR A 101 18.00 -0.63 5.50
C TYR A 101 17.54 -1.79 6.39
N ILE A 102 16.65 -2.65 5.89
CA ILE A 102 16.24 -3.88 6.58
C ILE A 102 17.42 -4.82 6.80
N ASN A 103 18.32 -4.94 5.81
CA ASN A 103 19.48 -5.84 5.87
C ASN A 103 20.68 -5.23 6.63
N SER A 104 20.82 -3.91 6.69
CA SER A 104 21.98 -3.26 7.33
C SER A 104 21.97 -3.36 8.85
N ASP A 105 20.80 -3.61 9.45
CA ASP A 105 20.62 -3.83 10.89
C ASP A 105 20.74 -5.32 11.27
N ASN A 106 21.20 -6.18 10.34
CA ASN A 106 21.53 -7.59 10.62
C ASN A 106 22.83 -7.71 11.44
N ASP A 107 22.83 -7.21 12.68
CA ASP A 107 23.64 -7.81 13.73
C ASP A 107 23.21 -9.30 13.84
N GLU A 108 24.15 -10.20 14.09
CA GLU A 108 24.02 -11.67 13.93
C GLU A 108 22.84 -12.35 14.67
N ASN A 109 22.02 -11.60 15.43
CA ASN A 109 20.84 -12.09 16.16
C ASN A 109 19.55 -11.27 15.98
N VAL A 110 19.50 -10.22 15.14
CA VAL A 110 18.34 -9.28 15.03
C VAL A 110 17.80 -9.14 13.61
N GLY A 111 18.47 -9.74 12.63
CA GLY A 111 18.08 -9.63 11.22
C GLY A 111 16.82 -10.37 10.80
N LEU A 112 16.08 -9.82 9.83
CA LEU A 112 14.93 -10.51 9.24
C LEU A 112 15.39 -11.68 8.37
N SER A 113 14.72 -12.82 8.51
CA SER A 113 14.90 -13.96 7.63
C SER A 113 14.47 -13.64 6.20
N TYR A 114 14.94 -14.40 5.22
CA TYR A 114 14.53 -14.25 3.82
C TYR A 114 13.00 -14.29 3.64
N VAL A 115 12.31 -15.17 4.36
CA VAL A 115 10.86 -15.30 4.30
C VAL A 115 10.16 -14.05 4.84
N GLU A 116 10.69 -13.46 5.90
CA GLU A 116 10.18 -12.21 6.47
C GLU A 116 10.44 -11.02 5.54
N ILE A 117 11.63 -10.94 4.93
CA ILE A 117 11.94 -9.90 3.94
C ILE A 117 10.99 -10.01 2.74
N LEU A 118 10.75 -11.22 2.25
CA LEU A 118 9.80 -11.46 1.16
C LEU A 118 8.37 -11.07 1.52
N GLY A 119 7.90 -11.44 2.73
CA GLY A 119 6.58 -11.05 3.23
C GLY A 119 6.41 -9.54 3.38
N ASN A 120 7.42 -8.86 3.94
CA ASN A 120 7.43 -7.40 4.06
C ASN A 120 7.48 -6.71 2.71
N SER A 121 8.29 -7.20 1.76
CA SER A 121 8.37 -6.67 0.40
C SER A 121 7.01 -6.72 -0.29
N ARG A 122 6.30 -7.85 -0.22
CA ARG A 122 4.94 -8.00 -0.77
C ARG A 122 3.95 -7.01 -0.14
N THR A 123 4.04 -6.84 1.18
CA THR A 123 3.20 -5.91 1.94
C THR A 123 3.44 -4.48 1.49
N LEU A 124 4.70 -4.04 1.38
CA LEU A 124 5.05 -2.69 0.95
C LEU A 124 4.60 -2.40 -0.48
N LEU A 125 4.89 -3.31 -1.42
CA LEU A 125 4.50 -3.18 -2.83
C LEU A 125 2.99 -3.03 -2.99
N THR A 126 2.22 -3.86 -2.28
CA THR A 126 0.76 -3.88 -2.38
C THR A 126 0.12 -2.71 -1.64
N ALA A 127 0.48 -2.55 -0.36
CA ALA A 127 -0.16 -1.56 0.50
C ALA A 127 0.22 -0.13 0.10
N GLY A 128 1.48 0.13 -0.28
CA GLY A 128 1.93 1.50 -0.58
C GLY A 128 1.40 2.06 -1.91
N SER A 129 1.23 1.19 -2.92
CA SER A 129 0.87 1.63 -4.27
C SER A 129 -0.63 1.93 -4.40
N GLU A 130 -1.47 0.96 -4.08
CA GLU A 130 -2.91 1.03 -4.34
C GLU A 130 -3.65 2.00 -3.41
N THR A 131 -3.32 2.03 -2.11
CA THR A 131 -4.01 2.93 -1.18
C THR A 131 -3.73 4.38 -1.52
N THR A 132 -2.49 4.70 -1.92
CA THR A 132 -2.09 6.04 -2.35
C THR A 132 -2.77 6.43 -3.65
N ALA A 133 -2.83 5.54 -4.64
CA ALA A 133 -3.52 5.81 -5.91
C ALA A 133 -5.02 6.02 -5.72
N THR A 134 -5.64 5.22 -4.85
CA THR A 134 -7.05 5.36 -4.46
C THR A 134 -7.30 6.69 -3.79
N HIS A 135 -6.43 7.09 -2.86
CA HIS A 135 -6.55 8.36 -2.16
C HIS A 135 -6.45 9.55 -3.12
N LEU A 136 -5.40 9.59 -3.96
CA LEU A 136 -5.19 10.65 -4.94
C LEU A 136 -6.33 10.73 -5.96
N SER A 137 -6.91 9.59 -6.34
CA SER A 137 -8.09 9.56 -7.20
C SER A 137 -9.29 10.24 -6.54
N GLY A 138 -9.54 9.96 -5.26
CA GLY A 138 -10.60 10.59 -4.46
C GLY A 138 -10.35 12.09 -4.25
N ALA A 139 -9.12 12.48 -3.88
CA ALA A 139 -8.73 13.87 -3.68
C ALA A 139 -8.93 14.69 -4.97
N THR A 140 -8.46 14.17 -6.11
CA THR A 140 -8.65 14.82 -7.41
C THR A 140 -10.13 14.91 -7.79
N TRP A 141 -10.93 13.88 -7.50
CA TRP A 141 -12.38 13.97 -7.71
C TRP A 141 -13.01 15.09 -6.88
N TYR A 142 -12.69 15.21 -5.58
CA TYR A 142 -13.20 16.31 -4.76
C TYR A 142 -12.78 17.68 -5.26
N LEU A 143 -11.51 17.84 -5.66
CA LEU A 143 -11.00 19.09 -6.22
C LEU A 143 -11.75 19.49 -7.50
N LEU A 144 -12.00 18.54 -8.40
CA LEU A 144 -12.74 18.80 -9.63
C LEU A 144 -14.21 19.18 -9.39
N ASN A 145 -14.80 18.74 -8.27
CA ASN A 145 -16.16 19.10 -7.87
C ASN A 145 -16.23 20.41 -7.07
N HIS A 146 -15.09 20.98 -6.65
CA HIS A 146 -14.99 22.24 -5.88
C HIS A 146 -13.97 23.18 -6.54
N PRO A 147 -14.34 23.82 -7.67
CA PRO A 147 -13.41 24.62 -8.48
C PRO A 147 -12.70 25.74 -7.70
N GLU A 148 -13.37 26.33 -6.71
CA GLU A 148 -12.82 27.35 -5.82
C GLU A 148 -11.68 26.81 -4.94
N ILE A 149 -11.81 25.56 -4.46
CA ILE A 149 -10.78 24.89 -3.67
C ILE A 149 -9.62 24.51 -4.59
N LEU A 150 -9.91 23.96 -5.78
CA LEU A 150 -8.90 23.65 -6.80
C LEU A 150 -8.08 24.89 -7.18
N HIS A 151 -8.75 26.01 -7.45
CA HIS A 151 -8.08 27.26 -7.78
C HIS A 151 -7.13 27.69 -6.66
N ARG A 152 -7.59 27.65 -5.40
CA ARG A 152 -6.76 28.04 -4.26
C ARG A 152 -5.54 27.14 -4.06
N VAL A 153 -5.68 25.82 -4.24
CA VAL A 153 -4.54 24.88 -4.21
C VAL A 153 -3.56 25.18 -5.35
N GLN A 154 -4.07 25.40 -6.56
CA GLN A 154 -3.24 25.73 -7.71
C GLN A 154 -2.45 27.01 -7.50
N GLU A 155 -3.08 28.06 -6.94
CA GLU A 155 -2.40 29.30 -6.57
C GLU A 155 -1.32 29.08 -5.51
N GLU A 156 -1.59 28.29 -4.47
CA GLU A 156 -0.59 27.98 -3.43
C GLU A 156 0.64 27.30 -4.03
N VAL A 157 0.43 26.24 -4.83
CA VAL A 157 1.53 25.49 -5.46
C VAL A 157 2.33 26.38 -6.41
N ARG A 158 1.67 27.20 -7.24
CA ARG A 158 2.34 28.11 -8.19
C ARG A 158 3.04 29.30 -7.54
N LYS A 159 2.63 29.68 -6.32
CA LYS A 159 3.35 30.69 -5.51
C LYS A 159 4.55 30.09 -4.79
N ALA A 160 4.46 28.82 -4.40
CA ALA A 160 5.53 28.11 -3.69
C ALA A 160 6.67 27.61 -4.59
N PHE A 161 6.40 27.43 -5.89
CA PHE A 161 7.35 26.91 -6.87
C PHE A 161 7.23 27.65 -8.21
N THR A 162 8.36 28.14 -8.72
CA THR A 162 8.43 28.87 -10.00
C THR A 162 8.55 27.92 -11.18
N THR A 163 9.22 26.78 -11.00
CA THR A 163 9.44 25.76 -12.02
C THR A 163 9.11 24.36 -11.49
N ALA A 164 8.90 23.42 -12.40
CA ALA A 164 8.64 22.03 -12.02
C ALA A 164 9.85 21.38 -11.33
N ASP A 165 11.07 21.76 -11.71
CA ASP A 165 12.31 21.22 -11.15
C ASP A 165 12.50 21.57 -9.66
N GLU A 166 11.87 22.65 -9.20
CA GLU A 166 11.87 23.01 -7.78
C GLU A 166 11.04 22.03 -6.92
N ILE A 167 10.09 21.29 -7.53
CA ILE A 167 9.20 20.35 -6.84
C ILE A 167 9.93 19.03 -6.58
N THR A 168 10.78 19.06 -5.56
CA THR A 168 11.52 17.90 -5.05
C THR A 168 10.92 17.37 -3.75
N LEU A 169 11.23 16.11 -3.40
CA LEU A 169 10.81 15.50 -2.13
C LEU A 169 11.16 16.39 -0.92
N LEU A 170 12.38 16.93 -0.88
CA LEU A 170 12.82 17.83 0.19
C LEU A 170 12.02 19.13 0.20
N SER A 171 11.77 19.71 -0.98
CA SER A 171 11.09 20.99 -1.08
C SER A 171 9.64 20.93 -0.63
N VAL A 172 8.91 19.85 -0.96
CA VAL A 172 7.49 19.66 -0.60
C VAL A 172 7.31 19.22 0.85
N SER A 173 8.37 18.67 1.47
CA SER A 173 8.36 18.21 2.86
C SER A 173 8.71 19.31 3.87
N VAL A 174 8.96 20.54 3.42
CA VAL A 174 9.22 21.67 4.32
C VAL A 174 7.93 22.01 5.10
N PRO A 175 7.95 21.92 6.44
CA PRO A 175 6.76 22.18 7.25
C PRO A 175 6.16 23.56 6.97
N GLY A 176 4.85 23.60 6.74
CA GLY A 176 4.13 24.85 6.49
C GLY A 176 4.36 25.49 5.11
N ARG A 177 5.06 24.82 4.18
CA ARG A 177 5.23 25.34 2.81
C ARG A 177 3.97 25.24 1.95
N LEU A 178 3.21 24.16 2.12
CA LEU A 178 2.00 23.86 1.36
C LEU A 178 0.80 23.57 2.28
N PRO A 179 0.46 24.47 3.22
CA PRO A 179 -0.49 24.17 4.28
C PRO A 179 -1.91 23.92 3.78
N TYR A 180 -2.33 24.56 2.68
CA TYR A 180 -3.67 24.36 2.12
C TYR A 180 -3.77 23.06 1.34
N LEU A 181 -2.76 22.70 0.53
CA LEU A 181 -2.69 21.39 -0.11
C LEU A 181 -2.64 20.26 0.93
N GLU A 182 -1.89 20.43 2.02
CA GLU A 182 -1.88 19.47 3.14
C GLU A 182 -3.28 19.34 3.75
N ALA A 183 -3.96 20.46 4.02
CA ALA A 183 -5.33 20.44 4.51
C ALA A 183 -6.30 19.72 3.55
N VAL A 184 -6.14 19.91 2.24
CA VAL A 184 -6.94 19.21 1.22
C VAL A 184 -6.68 17.70 1.25
N ILE A 185 -5.42 17.27 1.37
CA ILE A 185 -5.06 15.85 1.48
C ILE A 185 -5.66 15.23 2.75
N GLN A 186 -5.60 15.94 3.88
CA GLN A 186 -6.20 15.48 5.12
C GLN A 186 -7.73 15.39 5.02
N GLU A 187 -8.36 16.39 4.40
CA GLU A 187 -9.81 16.41 4.22
C GLU A 187 -10.29 15.33 3.25
N SER A 188 -9.53 15.04 2.19
CA SER A 188 -9.81 13.89 1.33
C SER A 188 -9.68 12.56 2.08
N PHE A 189 -8.78 12.44 3.06
CA PHE A 189 -8.69 11.22 3.89
C PHE A 189 -9.91 11.09 4.80
N ARG A 190 -10.40 12.21 5.34
CA ARG A 190 -11.60 12.24 6.19
C ARG A 190 -12.86 11.84 5.41
N LEU A 191 -13.00 12.33 4.18
CA LEU A 191 -14.19 12.12 3.34
C LEU A 191 -14.14 10.84 2.51
N TYR A 192 -12.96 10.42 2.07
CA TYR A 192 -12.73 9.24 1.22
C TYR A 192 -11.47 8.49 1.69
N PRO A 193 -11.56 7.79 2.83
CA PRO A 193 -10.46 6.96 3.29
C PRO A 193 -10.25 5.77 2.35
N SER A 194 -9.03 5.59 1.83
CA SER A 194 -8.69 4.45 0.96
C SER A 194 -8.91 3.10 1.65
N VAL A 195 -8.82 3.08 2.99
CA VAL A 195 -9.12 1.91 3.82
C VAL A 195 -10.24 2.31 4.80
N PRO A 196 -11.52 2.16 4.39
CA PRO A 196 -12.66 2.67 5.17
C PRO A 196 -12.98 1.85 6.41
N ALA A 197 -12.41 0.64 6.53
CA ALA A 197 -12.64 -0.25 7.66
C ALA A 197 -11.37 -0.41 8.49
N ALA A 198 -11.52 -0.50 9.81
CA ALA A 198 -10.42 -0.85 10.68
C ALA A 198 -9.83 -2.23 10.29
N LEU A 199 -8.51 -2.32 10.41
CA LEU A 199 -7.83 -3.61 10.40
C LEU A 199 -8.18 -4.37 11.69
N PRO A 200 -8.40 -5.70 11.62
CA PRO A 200 -8.73 -6.48 12.79
C PRO A 200 -7.66 -6.35 13.87
N ARG A 201 -8.09 -6.24 15.12
CA ARG A 201 -7.21 -6.19 16.29
C ARG A 201 -7.48 -7.40 17.18
N ILE A 202 -6.51 -7.73 18.02
CA ILE A 202 -6.67 -8.74 19.07
C ILE A 202 -6.22 -8.08 20.35
N THR A 203 -7.04 -8.14 21.41
CA THR A 203 -6.65 -7.64 22.72
C THR A 203 -5.47 -8.45 23.27
N GLY A 204 -4.72 -7.87 24.21
CA GLY A 204 -3.71 -8.62 24.94
C GLY A 204 -4.28 -9.88 25.63
N PRO A 205 -3.40 -10.75 26.16
CA PRO A 205 -3.84 -11.97 26.84
C PRO A 205 -4.67 -11.67 28.10
N GLU A 206 -4.46 -10.49 28.70
CA GLU A 206 -5.19 -10.02 29.86
C GLU A 206 -6.43 -9.22 29.48
N ARG A 207 -7.36 -9.13 30.43
CA ARG A 207 -8.56 -8.31 30.32
C ARG A 207 -8.17 -6.83 30.22
N ALA A 208 -8.77 -6.12 29.28
CA ALA A 208 -8.62 -4.68 29.12
C ALA A 208 -9.89 -3.93 29.57
N PHE A 209 -9.75 -2.68 29.96
CA PHE A 209 -10.87 -1.74 30.11
C PHE A 209 -10.79 -0.69 29.01
N ILE A 210 -11.77 -0.69 28.11
CA ILE A 210 -11.85 0.23 26.97
C ILE A 210 -13.16 0.99 27.08
N ASP A 211 -13.09 2.32 27.17
CA ASP A 211 -14.27 3.19 27.31
C ASP A 211 -15.19 2.76 28.48
N GLY A 212 -14.58 2.45 29.64
CA GLY A 212 -15.28 1.98 30.84
C GLY A 212 -15.85 0.56 30.75
N LYS A 213 -15.71 -0.14 29.61
CA LYS A 213 -16.21 -1.50 29.41
C LYS A 213 -15.09 -2.53 29.55
N SER A 214 -15.39 -3.62 30.23
CA SER A 214 -14.48 -4.75 30.33
C SER A 214 -14.47 -5.56 29.03
N VAL A 215 -13.28 -5.72 28.45
CA VAL A 215 -13.04 -6.51 27.24
C VAL A 215 -12.16 -7.71 27.61
N PRO A 216 -12.60 -8.96 27.31
CA PRO A 216 -11.81 -10.16 27.54
C PRO A 216 -10.46 -10.12 26.82
N GLY A 217 -9.47 -10.82 27.38
CA GLY A 217 -8.20 -11.05 26.70
C GLY A 217 -8.35 -11.99 25.50
N ASN A 218 -7.42 -11.88 24.54
CA ASN A 218 -7.44 -12.60 23.26
C ASN A 218 -8.74 -12.45 22.45
N LEU A 219 -9.51 -11.37 22.68
CA LEU A 219 -10.70 -11.08 21.90
C LEU A 219 -10.30 -10.44 20.57
N ARG A 220 -10.81 -10.99 19.45
CA ARG A 220 -10.69 -10.38 18.13
C ARG A 220 -11.75 -9.29 17.96
N CYS A 221 -11.32 -8.08 17.62
CA CYS A 221 -12.15 -6.89 17.43
C CYS A 221 -11.91 -6.23 16.07
#